data_AF-A0A8J6NJ78-F1
#
_entry.id   AF-A0A8J6NJ78-F1
#
_cell.length_a   1.000
_cell.length_b   1.000
_cell.length_c   1.000
_cell.angle_alpha   90.00
_cell.angle_beta   90.00
_cell.angle_gamma   90.00
#
_symmetry.space_group_name_H-M   'P 1'
#
loop_
_entity.id
_entity.type
_entity.pdbx_description
1 polymer ?
#
loop_
_entity_poly.entity_id
_entity_poly.type
_entity_poly.pdbx_seq_one_letter_code
_entity_poly.pdbx_strand_id
1 'polypeptide(L)'
;MSKKILIFDMDGVLLKPIGYHRALKETVRLGAQALGYEGITLSDAEIAQFEGLGISSEWHSSAACMALLALIGEISLPPLFDSLKREPAQDHARLRLERAIQHLVNKTGADPAHAISIIRNSQSIDHSPTLNLFQEMILGSNDFKRIYGKNGNLDVESFLFQFDQPLLGADVRNRLLAWLKDPENGGVVMTNRPSRGMPDAHYGLQLVGLEGFPLVGYGEIEWLAEEVGENTTSLAKPSPVHALAASHMSFGRDMDTSMLDAYAALNGGGADVIGYLEGSEIWVFEDTPAGLISVGEMEKVLYGRGISVHVNKIGIARTPHKGEYLQAQGARIFEGVDLALDEIF
;
A
#
# COMPACT_ATOMS: atom_id res chain seq x y z
N MET A 1 -31.05 1.59 -14.86
CA MET A 1 -30.99 0.33 -14.09
C MET A 1 -30.04 0.58 -12.92
N SER A 2 -29.97 -0.29 -11.92
CA SER A 2 -29.02 -0.11 -10.81
C SER A 2 -27.66 -0.59 -11.27
N LYS A 3 -26.64 0.28 -11.18
CA LYS A 3 -25.26 -0.05 -11.52
C LYS A 3 -24.63 -0.91 -10.43
N LYS A 4 -23.70 -1.79 -10.81
CA LYS A 4 -22.92 -2.59 -9.88
C LYS A 4 -21.45 -2.25 -10.00
N ILE A 5 -20.78 -1.96 -8.89
CA ILE A 5 -19.37 -1.60 -8.85
C ILE A 5 -18.63 -2.58 -7.95
N LEU A 6 -17.56 -3.19 -8.47
CA LEU A 6 -16.63 -3.99 -7.67
C LEU A 6 -15.35 -3.19 -7.43
N ILE A 7 -15.04 -2.95 -6.15
CA ILE A 7 -13.82 -2.27 -5.70
C ILE A 7 -12.95 -3.29 -4.99
N PHE A 8 -11.77 -3.57 -5.52
CA PHE A 8 -10.83 -4.53 -4.93
C PHE A 8 -9.65 -3.81 -4.29
N ASP A 9 -9.27 -4.18 -3.07
CA ASP A 9 -7.87 -4.00 -2.67
C ASP A 9 -6.98 -4.96 -3.47
N MET A 10 -5.68 -4.67 -3.53
CA MET A 10 -4.71 -5.51 -4.22
C MET A 10 -4.10 -6.54 -3.27
N ASP A 11 -3.56 -6.07 -2.16
CA ASP A 11 -2.76 -6.87 -1.25
C ASP A 11 -3.68 -7.69 -0.34
N GLY A 12 -3.43 -8.99 -0.24
CA GLY A 12 -4.26 -9.91 0.53
C GLY A 12 -5.63 -10.23 -0.08
N VAL A 13 -6.05 -9.50 -1.12
CA VAL A 13 -7.30 -9.75 -1.87
C VAL A 13 -7.02 -10.35 -3.24
N LEU A 14 -6.40 -9.59 -4.15
CA LEU A 14 -6.11 -10.04 -5.52
C LEU A 14 -4.79 -10.81 -5.63
N LEU A 15 -3.82 -10.50 -4.77
CA LEU A 15 -2.54 -11.18 -4.68
C LEU A 15 -2.02 -11.23 -3.25
N LYS A 16 -1.01 -12.06 -3.01
CA LYS A 16 -0.26 -12.11 -1.77
C LYS A 16 1.06 -11.32 -1.94
N PRO A 17 1.30 -10.25 -1.14
CA PRO A 17 2.51 -9.42 -1.25
C PRO A 17 3.71 -10.11 -0.59
N ILE A 18 4.54 -10.80 -1.35
CA ILE A 18 5.76 -11.47 -0.84
C ILE A 18 7.00 -10.68 -1.24
N GLY A 19 6.97 -9.98 -2.38
CA GLY A 19 8.12 -9.28 -2.95
C GLY A 19 8.74 -8.27 -2.00
N TYR A 20 7.93 -7.44 -1.33
CA TYR A 20 8.41 -6.41 -0.41
C TYR A 20 9.19 -6.97 0.79
N HIS A 21 8.62 -7.94 1.51
CA HIS A 21 9.30 -8.58 2.64
C HIS A 21 10.58 -9.29 2.20
N ARG A 22 10.56 -9.95 1.03
CA ARG A 22 11.75 -10.60 0.48
C ARG A 22 12.84 -9.59 0.14
N ALA A 23 12.49 -8.49 -0.50
CA ALA A 23 13.41 -7.41 -0.83
C ALA A 23 13.97 -6.74 0.43
N LEU A 24 13.15 -6.52 1.48
CA LEU A 24 13.63 -5.97 2.75
C LEU A 24 14.70 -6.86 3.39
N LYS A 25 14.44 -8.17 3.50
CA LYS A 25 15.41 -9.13 4.06
C LYS A 25 16.71 -9.14 3.29
N GLU A 26 16.62 -9.07 1.97
CA GLU A 26 17.78 -9.09 1.08
C GLU A 26 18.54 -7.76 1.11
N THR A 27 17.85 -6.62 1.21
CA THR A 27 18.46 -5.30 1.40
C THR A 27 19.28 -5.26 2.68
N VAL A 28 18.74 -5.78 3.79
CA VAL A 28 19.48 -5.86 5.05
C VAL A 28 20.69 -6.78 4.93
N ARG A 29 20.55 -7.94 4.27
CA ARG A 29 21.63 -8.89 4.05
C ARG A 29 22.76 -8.30 3.22
N LEU A 30 22.44 -7.72 2.06
CA LEU A 30 23.41 -7.11 1.15
C LEU A 30 24.05 -5.85 1.77
N GLY A 31 23.26 -5.02 2.45
CA GLY A 31 23.76 -3.85 3.16
C GLY A 31 24.75 -4.22 4.26
N ALA A 32 24.44 -5.24 5.07
CA ALA A 32 25.35 -5.74 6.09
C ALA A 32 26.63 -6.32 5.48
N GLN A 33 26.51 -7.08 4.38
CA GLN A 33 27.66 -7.63 3.64
C GLN A 33 28.58 -6.53 3.11
N ALA A 34 28.02 -5.43 2.59
CA ALA A 34 28.80 -4.27 2.14
C ALA A 34 29.57 -3.58 3.28
N LEU A 35 29.12 -3.75 4.53
CA LEU A 35 29.80 -3.26 5.73
C LEU A 35 30.75 -4.30 6.36
N GLY A 36 30.94 -5.46 5.73
CA GLY A 36 31.84 -6.52 6.21
C GLY A 36 31.21 -7.51 7.20
N TYR A 37 29.88 -7.51 7.34
CA TYR A 37 29.17 -8.45 8.20
C TYR A 37 28.48 -9.54 7.37
N GLU A 38 28.70 -10.82 7.72
CA GLU A 38 28.08 -11.96 7.04
C GLU A 38 26.94 -12.57 7.86
N GLY A 39 25.98 -13.22 7.18
CA GLY A 39 24.90 -13.98 7.83
C GLY A 39 23.80 -13.15 8.50
N ILE A 40 23.83 -11.83 8.37
CA ILE A 40 22.81 -10.93 8.94
C ILE A 40 21.59 -10.85 8.02
N THR A 41 20.40 -11.08 8.55
CA THR A 41 19.12 -10.89 7.85
C THR A 41 17.99 -10.68 8.86
N LEU A 42 16.81 -10.28 8.39
CA LEU A 42 15.61 -10.16 9.23
C LEU A 42 14.74 -11.41 9.15
N SER A 43 14.15 -11.77 10.29
CA SER A 43 13.05 -12.72 10.38
C SER A 43 11.70 -12.04 10.11
N ASP A 44 10.67 -12.82 9.75
CA ASP A 44 9.30 -12.30 9.57
C ASP A 44 8.74 -11.70 10.87
N ALA A 45 9.13 -12.27 12.02
CA ALA A 45 8.72 -11.76 13.33
C ALA A 45 9.31 -10.38 13.65
N GLU A 46 10.51 -10.07 13.16
CA GLU A 46 11.13 -8.74 13.32
C GLU A 46 10.51 -7.72 12.37
N ILE A 47 10.20 -8.12 11.14
CA ILE A 47 9.47 -7.27 10.17
C ILE A 47 8.10 -6.91 10.75
N ALA A 48 7.33 -7.90 11.23
CA ALA A 48 6.05 -7.67 11.87
C ALA A 48 6.15 -6.77 13.11
N GLN A 49 7.27 -6.80 13.85
CA GLN A 49 7.49 -5.87 14.96
C GLN A 49 7.76 -4.43 14.51
N PHE A 50 8.52 -4.21 13.44
CA PHE A 50 8.65 -2.88 12.84
C PHE A 50 7.28 -2.32 12.42
N GLU A 51 6.50 -3.12 11.69
CA GLU A 51 5.16 -2.76 11.22
C GLU A 51 4.22 -2.44 12.40
N GLY A 52 4.20 -3.31 13.42
CA GLY A 52 3.39 -3.12 14.63
C GLY A 52 3.78 -1.89 15.46
N LEU A 53 4.99 -1.37 15.28
CA LEU A 53 5.45 -0.12 15.89
C LEU A 53 5.24 1.11 15.00
N GLY A 54 4.59 0.95 13.84
CA GLY A 54 4.32 2.02 12.89
C GLY A 54 5.50 2.38 11.98
N ILE A 55 6.50 1.49 11.88
CA ILE A 55 7.58 1.57 10.89
C ILE A 55 7.25 0.58 9.77
N SER A 56 6.28 0.95 8.93
CA SER A 56 5.77 0.06 7.88
C SER A 56 6.59 0.10 6.59
N SER A 57 7.35 1.17 6.34
CA SER A 57 8.16 1.28 5.13
C SER A 57 9.48 0.53 5.22
N GLU A 58 9.77 -0.31 4.24
CA GLU A 58 10.97 -1.14 4.17
C GLU A 58 12.26 -0.32 4.08
N TRP A 59 12.21 0.87 3.47
CA TRP A 59 13.36 1.78 3.44
C TRP A 59 13.67 2.39 4.81
N HIS A 60 12.68 2.54 5.71
CA HIS A 60 12.92 2.95 7.09
C HIS A 60 13.48 1.80 7.92
N SER A 61 12.89 0.60 7.81
CA SER A 61 13.34 -0.60 8.53
C SER A 61 14.77 -1.01 8.13
N SER A 62 15.10 -1.00 6.84
CA SER A 62 16.45 -1.29 6.36
C SER A 62 17.46 -0.21 6.76
N ALA A 63 17.09 1.07 6.72
CA ALA A 63 17.95 2.14 7.21
C ALA A 63 18.19 2.03 8.73
N ALA A 64 17.18 1.65 9.52
CA ALA A 64 17.32 1.41 10.95
C ALA A 64 18.32 0.28 11.25
N CYS A 65 18.25 -0.81 10.47
CA CYS A 65 19.20 -1.91 10.52
C CYS A 65 20.64 -1.45 10.25
N MET A 66 20.84 -0.65 9.19
CA MET A 66 22.18 -0.13 8.86
C MET A 66 22.69 0.89 9.89
N ALA A 67 21.79 1.71 10.44
CA ALA A 67 22.13 2.65 11.51
C ALA A 67 22.60 1.92 12.78
N LEU A 68 21.95 0.81 13.15
CA LEU A 68 22.40 -0.02 14.27
C LEU A 68 23.77 -0.64 14.01
N LEU A 69 23.98 -1.24 12.83
CA LEU A 69 25.29 -1.78 12.46
C LEU A 69 26.40 -0.74 12.53
N ALA A 70 26.13 0.46 12.02
CA ALA A 70 27.09 1.57 12.07
C ALA A 70 27.43 2.03 13.50
N LEU A 71 26.50 1.88 14.45
CA LEU A 71 26.68 2.35 15.84
C LEU A 71 27.30 1.34 16.77
N ILE A 72 26.82 0.10 16.70
CA ILE A 72 27.11 -0.93 17.71
C ILE A 72 27.73 -2.19 17.11
N GLY A 73 27.91 -2.25 15.79
CA GLY A 73 28.51 -3.39 15.09
C GLY A 73 27.62 -4.63 15.03
N GLU A 74 26.35 -4.52 15.41
CA GLU A 74 25.37 -5.61 15.35
C GLU A 74 23.95 -5.06 15.09
N ILE A 75 23.08 -5.91 14.55
CA ILE A 75 21.63 -5.63 14.48
C ILE A 75 20.99 -6.21 15.74
N SER A 76 21.00 -5.45 16.82
CA SER A 76 20.24 -5.75 18.04
C SER A 76 18.94 -4.94 18.04
N LEU A 77 17.86 -5.55 17.55
CA LEU A 77 16.55 -4.88 17.42
C LEU A 77 15.75 -4.71 18.71
N PRO A 78 15.79 -5.62 19.72
CA PRO A 78 14.96 -5.45 20.91
C PRO A 78 15.17 -4.10 21.62
N PRO A 79 16.41 -3.59 21.82
CA PRO A 79 16.62 -2.25 22.37
C PRO A 79 16.03 -1.13 21.51
N LEU A 80 16.10 -1.23 20.18
CA LEU A 80 15.50 -0.26 19.26
C LEU A 80 13.98 -0.27 19.39
N PHE A 81 13.36 -1.45 19.39
CA PHE A 81 11.92 -1.62 19.55
C PHE A 81 11.42 -1.06 20.88
N ASP A 82 12.14 -1.29 21.98
CA ASP A 82 11.80 -0.71 23.28
C ASP A 82 11.93 0.81 23.32
N SER A 83 12.84 1.38 22.53
CA SER A 83 12.96 2.82 22.34
C SER A 83 11.77 3.37 21.52
N LEU A 84 11.42 2.72 20.41
CA LEU A 84 10.31 3.10 19.53
C LEU A 84 8.93 3.04 20.20
N LYS A 85 8.71 2.11 21.14
CA LYS A 85 7.48 2.04 21.95
C LYS A 85 7.22 3.29 22.77
N ARG A 86 8.26 4.09 23.05
CA ARG A 86 8.16 5.35 23.82
C ARG A 86 7.94 6.57 22.93
N GLU A 87 8.16 6.44 21.63
CA GLU A 87 7.96 7.52 20.68
C GLU A 87 6.47 7.65 20.34
N PRO A 88 5.93 8.87 20.20
CA PRO A 88 4.54 9.07 19.85
C PRO A 88 4.22 8.47 18.47
N ALA A 89 3.26 7.54 18.41
CA ALA A 89 2.97 6.78 17.19
C ALA A 89 2.47 7.65 16.01
N GLN A 90 1.92 8.83 16.31
CA GLN A 90 1.45 9.81 15.33
C GLN A 90 2.58 10.57 14.63
N ASP A 91 3.79 10.58 15.19
CA ASP A 91 4.92 11.27 14.58
C ASP A 91 5.45 10.46 13.37
N HIS A 92 6.00 11.14 12.38
CA HIS A 92 6.59 10.48 11.22
C HIS A 92 7.64 9.44 11.62
N ALA A 93 7.54 8.23 11.03
CA ALA A 93 8.41 7.09 11.28
C ALA A 93 9.92 7.44 11.29
N ARG A 94 10.35 8.27 10.33
CA ARG A 94 11.74 8.77 10.25
C ARG A 94 12.17 9.50 11.52
N LEU A 95 11.36 10.45 12.01
CA LEU A 95 11.69 11.24 13.20
C LEU A 95 11.73 10.37 14.46
N ARG A 96 10.79 9.43 14.57
CA ARG A 96 10.75 8.46 15.67
C ARG A 96 12.01 7.58 15.66
N LEU A 97 12.45 7.12 14.50
CA LEU A 97 13.69 6.37 14.35
C LEU A 97 14.93 7.20 14.71
N GLU A 98 15.03 8.45 14.24
CA GLU A 98 16.14 9.34 14.59
C GLU A 98 16.27 9.51 16.12
N ARG A 99 15.15 9.77 16.81
CA ARG A 99 15.12 9.91 18.28
C ARG A 99 15.42 8.60 18.99
N ALA A 100 14.86 7.49 18.51
CA ALA A 100 15.09 6.17 19.07
C ALA A 100 16.57 5.78 19.01
N ILE A 101 17.22 6.04 17.87
CA ILE A 101 18.66 5.85 17.66
C ILE A 101 19.47 6.78 18.56
N GLN A 102 19.12 8.06 18.65
CA GLN A 102 19.80 9.01 19.54
C GLN A 102 19.78 8.54 21.01
N HIS A 103 18.66 7.96 21.48
CA HIS A 103 18.57 7.40 22.82
C HIS A 103 19.47 6.18 23.05
N LEU A 104 19.66 5.35 22.03
CA LEU A 104 20.58 4.20 22.12
C LEU A 104 22.04 4.68 22.21
N VAL A 105 22.40 5.69 21.43
CA VAL A 105 23.77 6.22 21.39
C VAL A 105 24.18 6.88 22.70
N ASN A 106 23.26 7.57 23.38
CA ASN A 106 23.53 8.14 24.70
C ASN A 106 23.96 7.08 25.74
N LYS A 107 23.70 5.79 25.49
CA LYS A 107 24.14 4.68 26.35
C LYS A 107 25.48 4.08 25.93
N THR A 108 25.87 4.19 24.66
CA THR A 108 27.08 3.56 24.11
C THR A 108 28.26 4.53 23.98
N GLY A 109 28.02 5.84 23.95
CA GLY A 109 29.06 6.87 23.82
C GLY A 109 29.63 7.04 22.41
N ALA A 110 29.02 6.38 21.39
CA ALA A 110 29.37 6.55 19.99
C ALA A 110 28.93 7.93 19.45
N ASP A 111 29.46 8.36 18.30
CA ASP A 111 28.93 9.54 17.60
C ASP A 111 27.67 9.15 16.81
N PRO A 112 26.48 9.71 17.15
CA PRO A 112 25.24 9.37 16.46
C PRO A 112 25.16 9.93 15.04
N ALA A 113 26.02 10.89 14.67
CA ALA A 113 25.83 11.71 13.47
C ALA A 113 25.71 10.88 12.19
N HIS A 114 26.56 9.86 12.03
CA HIS A 114 26.52 8.99 10.85
C HIS A 114 25.24 8.14 10.80
N ALA A 115 24.87 7.52 11.92
CA ALA A 115 23.68 6.67 12.00
C ALA A 115 22.38 7.44 11.81
N ILE A 116 22.30 8.64 12.39
CA ILE A 116 21.17 9.54 12.16
C ILE A 116 21.12 9.97 10.69
N SER A 117 22.27 10.26 10.06
CA SER A 117 22.32 10.58 8.62
C SER A 117 21.76 9.45 7.75
N ILE A 118 22.04 8.18 8.09
CA ILE A 118 21.46 7.01 7.39
C ILE A 118 19.93 7.04 7.45
N ILE A 119 19.34 7.26 8.63
CA ILE A 119 17.88 7.36 8.79
C ILE A 119 17.32 8.55 8.00
N ARG A 120 17.98 9.71 8.12
CA ARG A 120 17.51 10.97 7.54
C ARG A 120 17.44 10.92 6.02
N ASN A 121 18.40 10.22 5.41
CA ASN A 121 18.51 10.03 3.97
C ASN A 121 17.74 8.82 3.43
N SER A 122 17.12 8.00 4.29
CA SER A 122 16.49 6.72 3.92
C SER A 122 15.48 6.78 2.76
N GLN A 123 14.86 7.93 2.53
CA GLN A 123 13.88 8.17 1.45
C GLN A 123 14.49 8.81 0.19
N SER A 124 15.79 9.10 0.17
CA SER A 124 16.45 9.74 -0.97
C SER A 124 17.12 8.69 -1.84
N ILE A 125 16.67 8.56 -3.10
CA ILE A 125 17.30 7.66 -4.06
C ILE A 125 18.76 8.05 -4.34
N ASP A 126 19.12 9.33 -4.17
CA ASP A 126 20.49 9.79 -4.42
C ASP A 126 21.42 9.56 -3.23
N HIS A 127 20.87 9.46 -2.01
CA HIS A 127 21.67 9.42 -0.78
C HIS A 127 21.54 8.13 0.04
N SER A 128 20.56 7.25 -0.25
CA SER A 128 20.33 6.02 0.50
C SER A 128 20.72 4.76 -0.29
N PRO A 129 21.85 4.12 0.02
CA PRO A 129 22.24 2.87 -0.62
C PRO A 129 21.22 1.74 -0.43
N THR A 130 20.59 1.64 0.75
CA THR A 130 19.57 0.61 1.02
C THR A 130 18.31 0.85 0.21
N LEU A 131 17.91 2.11 0.00
CA LEU A 131 16.78 2.41 -0.89
C LEU A 131 17.11 2.05 -2.34
N ASN A 132 18.34 2.27 -2.82
CA ASN A 132 18.74 1.87 -4.17
C ASN A 132 18.63 0.34 -4.33
N LEU A 133 19.21 -0.43 -3.40
CA LEU A 133 19.12 -1.89 -3.42
C LEU A 133 17.66 -2.37 -3.39
N PHE A 134 16.86 -1.81 -2.48
CA PHE A 134 15.46 -2.17 -2.33
C PHE A 134 14.66 -1.87 -3.60
N GLN A 135 14.75 -0.64 -4.11
CA GLN A 135 14.02 -0.23 -5.32
C GLN A 135 14.47 -1.03 -6.55
N GLU A 136 15.76 -1.32 -6.69
CA GLU A 136 16.24 -2.18 -7.79
C GLU A 136 15.65 -3.58 -7.71
N MET A 137 15.55 -4.18 -6.52
CA MET A 137 14.91 -5.50 -6.37
C MET A 137 13.41 -5.43 -6.63
N ILE A 138 12.71 -4.42 -6.10
CA ILE A 138 11.25 -4.29 -6.28
C ILE A 138 10.89 -4.09 -7.76
N LEU A 139 11.61 -3.21 -8.46
CA LEU A 139 11.31 -2.86 -9.84
C LEU A 139 11.98 -3.79 -10.86
N GLY A 140 13.06 -4.45 -10.46
CA GLY A 140 14.02 -5.05 -11.39
C GLY A 140 14.96 -4.00 -11.98
N SER A 141 16.16 -4.44 -12.38
CA SER A 141 17.26 -3.53 -12.79
C SER A 141 16.91 -2.67 -14.01
N ASN A 142 16.09 -3.19 -14.93
CA ASN A 142 15.68 -2.46 -16.13
C ASN A 142 14.78 -1.27 -15.80
N ASP A 143 13.73 -1.49 -15.00
CA ASP A 143 12.78 -0.44 -14.65
C ASP A 143 13.35 0.52 -13.62
N PHE A 144 14.20 0.05 -12.71
CA PHE A 144 15.00 0.91 -11.86
C PHE A 144 15.81 1.93 -12.67
N LYS A 145 16.50 1.47 -13.72
CA LYS A 145 17.27 2.35 -14.61
C LYS A 145 16.38 3.31 -15.39
N ARG A 146 15.24 2.83 -15.89
CA ARG A 146 14.29 3.66 -16.63
C ARG A 146 13.69 4.77 -15.76
N ILE A 147 13.34 4.47 -14.52
CA ILE A 147 12.63 5.38 -13.59
C ILE A 147 13.60 6.35 -12.94
N TYR A 148 14.72 5.86 -12.40
CA TYR A 148 15.66 6.69 -11.64
C TYR A 148 16.84 7.20 -12.47
N GLY A 149 17.05 6.72 -13.69
CA GLY A 149 18.21 7.09 -14.51
C GLY A 149 19.55 6.55 -13.98
N LYS A 150 19.52 5.61 -13.03
CA LYS A 150 20.71 5.03 -12.38
C LYS A 150 20.94 3.61 -12.87
N ASN A 151 22.20 3.21 -13.06
CA ASN A 151 22.47 1.80 -13.33
C ASN A 151 22.26 1.01 -12.03
N GLY A 152 21.55 -0.11 -12.15
CA GLY A 152 21.45 -1.10 -11.09
C GLY A 152 22.77 -1.87 -10.90
N ASN A 153 22.93 -2.49 -9.74
CA ASN A 153 24.09 -3.29 -9.35
C ASN A 153 23.78 -4.78 -9.19
N LEU A 154 22.51 -5.19 -9.31
CA LEU A 154 22.06 -6.55 -8.98
C LEU A 154 21.77 -7.40 -10.21
N ASP A 155 21.42 -6.79 -11.35
CA ASP A 155 21.00 -7.48 -12.57
C ASP A 155 19.88 -8.51 -12.31
N VAL A 156 18.78 -8.03 -11.72
CA VAL A 156 17.65 -8.85 -11.26
C VAL A 156 16.35 -8.48 -11.97
N GLU A 157 15.46 -9.46 -12.12
CA GLU A 157 14.05 -9.18 -12.41
C GLU A 157 13.32 -8.67 -11.17
N SER A 158 12.16 -8.03 -11.35
CA SER A 158 11.33 -7.52 -10.26
C SER A 158 10.95 -8.62 -9.26
N PHE A 159 11.18 -8.35 -7.98
CA PHE A 159 10.76 -9.20 -6.88
C PHE A 159 9.24 -9.25 -6.73
N LEU A 160 8.52 -8.20 -7.17
CA LEU A 160 7.07 -8.24 -7.23
C LEU A 160 6.62 -9.32 -8.22
N PHE A 161 7.20 -9.39 -9.42
CA PHE A 161 6.87 -10.45 -10.38
C PHE A 161 7.36 -11.84 -9.95
N GLN A 162 8.56 -11.93 -9.38
CA GLN A 162 9.14 -13.22 -9.01
C GLN A 162 8.44 -13.86 -7.81
N PHE A 163 7.99 -13.07 -6.83
CA PHE A 163 7.59 -13.59 -5.53
C PHE A 163 6.13 -13.35 -5.17
N ASP A 164 5.47 -12.29 -5.65
CA ASP A 164 4.04 -12.13 -5.38
C ASP A 164 3.26 -13.28 -6.00
N GLN A 165 2.11 -13.60 -5.40
CA GLN A 165 1.30 -14.74 -5.82
C GLN A 165 -0.13 -14.30 -6.09
N PRO A 166 -0.70 -14.55 -7.28
CA PRO A 166 -2.10 -14.23 -7.54
C PRO A 166 -3.00 -15.07 -6.64
N LEU A 167 -4.02 -14.42 -6.07
CA LEU A 167 -5.07 -15.04 -5.26
C LEU A 167 -6.38 -15.23 -6.03
N LEU A 168 -6.58 -14.45 -7.10
CA LEU A 168 -7.71 -14.62 -8.02
C LEU A 168 -7.46 -15.78 -8.99
N GLY A 169 -8.31 -16.80 -8.94
CA GLY A 169 -8.22 -17.97 -9.82
C GLY A 169 -8.51 -17.63 -11.28
N ALA A 170 -7.92 -18.38 -12.21
CA ALA A 170 -8.08 -18.13 -13.65
C ALA A 170 -9.54 -18.22 -14.12
N ASP A 171 -10.30 -19.19 -13.61
CA ASP A 171 -11.71 -19.37 -13.97
C ASP A 171 -12.59 -18.24 -13.43
N VAL A 172 -12.36 -17.81 -12.18
CA VAL A 172 -13.09 -16.68 -11.58
C VAL A 172 -12.74 -15.38 -12.29
N ARG A 173 -11.47 -15.17 -12.62
CA ARG A 173 -11.03 -14.02 -13.42
C ARG A 173 -11.74 -13.97 -14.77
N ASN A 174 -11.88 -15.09 -15.47
CA ASN A 174 -12.59 -15.14 -16.75
C ASN A 174 -14.06 -14.78 -16.59
N ARG A 175 -14.72 -15.21 -15.50
CA ARG A 175 -16.10 -14.82 -15.18
C ARG A 175 -16.21 -13.34 -14.84
N LEU A 176 -15.29 -12.79 -14.05
CA LEU A 176 -15.23 -11.35 -13.77
C LEU A 176 -15.10 -10.54 -15.06
N LEU A 177 -14.16 -10.89 -15.94
CA LEU A 177 -13.99 -10.21 -17.22
C LEU A 177 -15.20 -10.35 -18.15
N ALA A 178 -15.94 -11.46 -18.08
CA ALA A 178 -17.19 -11.62 -18.80
C ALA A 178 -18.32 -10.76 -18.19
N TRP A 179 -18.41 -10.69 -16.87
CA TRP A 179 -19.38 -9.90 -16.12
C TRP A 179 -19.23 -8.39 -16.38
N LEU A 180 -18.00 -7.91 -16.53
CA LEU A 180 -17.66 -6.52 -16.85
C LEU A 180 -18.01 -6.10 -18.29
N LYS A 181 -18.48 -7.02 -19.15
CA LYS A 181 -18.96 -6.66 -20.50
C LYS A 181 -20.32 -5.99 -20.48
N ASP A 182 -21.07 -6.10 -19.39
CA ASP A 182 -22.32 -5.37 -19.19
C ASP A 182 -22.00 -3.89 -18.86
N PRO A 183 -22.55 -2.91 -19.59
CA PRO A 183 -22.28 -1.50 -19.34
C PRO A 183 -22.76 -0.99 -17.97
N GLU A 184 -23.64 -1.72 -17.27
CA GLU A 184 -24.07 -1.39 -15.90
C GLU A 184 -23.11 -1.93 -14.82
N ASN A 185 -22.10 -2.71 -15.22
CA ASN A 185 -21.12 -3.32 -14.33
C ASN A 185 -19.76 -2.63 -14.45
N GLY A 186 -19.26 -2.09 -13.35
CA GLY A 186 -17.97 -1.44 -13.23
C GLY A 186 -17.03 -2.18 -12.30
N GLY A 187 -15.73 -2.02 -12.52
CA GLY A 187 -14.69 -2.67 -11.72
C GLY A 187 -13.45 -1.81 -11.60
N VAL A 188 -12.82 -1.82 -10.42
CA VAL A 188 -11.65 -0.99 -10.14
C VAL A 188 -10.82 -1.60 -9.01
N VAL A 189 -9.50 -1.39 -9.05
CA VAL A 189 -8.61 -1.63 -7.93
C VAL A 189 -8.34 -0.33 -7.19
N MET A 190 -8.46 -0.37 -5.87
CA MET A 190 -8.18 0.73 -4.96
C MET A 190 -7.11 0.24 -3.98
N THR A 191 -5.87 0.71 -4.09
CA THR A 191 -4.73 0.14 -3.32
C THR A 191 -3.77 1.22 -2.82
N ASN A 192 -3.02 0.93 -1.75
CA ASN A 192 -1.92 1.77 -1.28
C ASN A 192 -0.57 1.44 -1.94
N ARG A 193 -0.53 0.50 -2.91
CA ARG A 193 0.69 0.29 -3.70
C ARG A 193 1.02 1.55 -4.53
N PRO A 194 2.32 1.85 -4.74
CA PRO A 194 2.75 2.85 -5.69
C PRO A 194 2.23 2.57 -7.12
N SER A 195 1.93 3.62 -7.88
CA SER A 195 1.22 3.51 -9.17
C SER A 195 1.61 4.64 -10.15
N ARG A 196 1.30 5.90 -9.81
CA ARG A 196 1.72 7.05 -10.59
C ARG A 196 3.24 7.19 -10.53
N GLY A 197 3.89 7.13 -11.69
CA GLY A 197 5.36 7.20 -11.78
C GLY A 197 6.10 5.95 -11.29
N MET A 198 5.39 4.98 -10.70
CA MET A 198 5.95 3.75 -10.12
C MET A 198 5.10 2.53 -10.51
N PRO A 199 5.67 1.48 -11.09
CA PRO A 199 4.89 0.41 -11.71
C PRO A 199 4.33 -0.63 -10.73
N ASP A 200 4.56 -0.51 -9.41
CA ASP A 200 4.29 -1.56 -8.41
C ASP A 200 2.86 -2.14 -8.46
N ALA A 201 1.85 -1.26 -8.47
CA ALA A 201 0.45 -1.67 -8.58
C ALA A 201 0.13 -2.24 -9.98
N HIS A 202 0.73 -1.71 -11.04
CA HIS A 202 0.55 -2.24 -12.39
C HIS A 202 1.16 -3.64 -12.56
N TYR A 203 2.30 -3.91 -11.93
CA TYR A 203 2.87 -5.25 -11.86
C TYR A 203 1.91 -6.22 -11.18
N GLY A 204 1.25 -5.78 -10.10
CA GLY A 204 0.22 -6.57 -9.43
C GLY A 204 -0.96 -6.89 -10.35
N LEU A 205 -1.49 -5.91 -11.09
CA LEU A 205 -2.54 -6.15 -12.09
C LEU A 205 -2.11 -7.15 -13.16
N GLN A 206 -0.91 -6.99 -13.71
CA GLN A 206 -0.37 -7.87 -14.73
C GLN A 206 -0.23 -9.30 -14.21
N LEU A 207 0.32 -9.48 -13.00
CA LEU A 207 0.48 -10.79 -12.36
C LEU A 207 -0.86 -11.50 -12.14
N VAL A 208 -1.89 -10.74 -11.76
CA VAL A 208 -3.25 -11.27 -11.54
C VAL A 208 -3.97 -11.55 -12.87
N GLY A 209 -3.48 -11.01 -13.99
CA GLY A 209 -4.09 -11.13 -15.31
C GLY A 209 -5.21 -10.12 -15.56
N LEU A 210 -5.15 -8.97 -14.88
CA LEU A 210 -6.07 -7.84 -14.98
C LEU A 210 -5.37 -6.61 -15.58
N GLU A 211 -4.46 -6.82 -16.53
CA GLU A 211 -3.78 -5.72 -17.23
C GLU A 211 -4.80 -4.80 -17.92
N GLY A 212 -4.65 -3.48 -17.74
CA GLY A 212 -5.60 -2.48 -18.24
C GLY A 212 -6.86 -2.28 -17.39
N PHE A 213 -7.02 -3.02 -16.28
CA PHE A 213 -8.13 -2.81 -15.35
C PHE A 213 -7.98 -1.46 -14.63
N PRO A 214 -9.08 -0.71 -14.38
CA PRO A 214 -9.00 0.58 -13.69
C PRO A 214 -8.32 0.46 -12.32
N LEU A 215 -7.46 1.42 -11.99
CA LEU A 215 -6.62 1.37 -10.79
C LEU A 215 -6.45 2.77 -10.22
N VAL A 216 -6.80 2.95 -8.94
CA VAL A 216 -6.42 4.11 -8.14
C VAL A 216 -5.45 3.63 -7.07
N GLY A 217 -4.15 3.88 -7.27
CA GLY A 217 -3.09 3.54 -6.32
C GLY A 217 -2.73 4.72 -5.43
N TYR A 218 -1.64 4.57 -4.68
CA TYR A 218 -1.17 5.63 -3.76
C TYR A 218 -0.60 6.84 -4.50
N GLY A 219 0.03 6.63 -5.66
CA GLY A 219 0.63 7.71 -6.44
C GLY A 219 -0.41 8.70 -6.99
N GLU A 220 -1.63 8.24 -7.27
CA GLU A 220 -2.74 9.14 -7.63
C GLU A 220 -3.16 10.03 -6.44
N ILE A 221 -3.16 9.47 -5.22
CA ILE A 221 -3.49 10.21 -4.00
C ILE A 221 -2.40 11.24 -3.67
N GLU A 222 -1.12 10.87 -3.83
CA GLU A 222 -0.01 11.81 -3.68
C GLU A 222 -0.14 12.99 -4.63
N TRP A 223 -0.37 12.71 -5.91
CA TRP A 223 -0.58 13.77 -6.90
C TRP A 223 -1.77 14.67 -6.54
N LEU A 224 -2.92 14.08 -6.17
CA LEU A 224 -4.08 14.88 -5.80
C LEU A 224 -3.79 15.78 -4.59
N ALA A 225 -3.08 15.25 -3.58
CA ALA A 225 -2.69 16.02 -2.40
C ALA A 225 -1.83 17.23 -2.78
N GLU A 226 -0.88 17.05 -3.71
CA GLU A 226 -0.07 18.16 -4.24
C GLU A 226 -0.92 19.19 -4.97
N GLU A 227 -1.82 18.76 -5.87
CA GLU A 227 -2.68 19.66 -6.65
C GLU A 227 -3.62 20.51 -5.78
N VAL A 228 -4.15 19.93 -4.70
CA VAL A 228 -5.12 20.60 -3.82
C VAL A 228 -4.51 21.23 -2.57
N GLY A 229 -3.19 21.10 -2.39
CA GLY A 229 -2.45 21.67 -1.25
C GLY A 229 -2.75 20.99 0.09
N GLU A 230 -3.08 19.70 0.07
CA GLU A 230 -3.41 18.87 1.24
C GLU A 230 -2.29 17.88 1.57
N ASN A 231 -2.41 17.18 2.69
CA ASN A 231 -1.48 16.10 3.05
C ASN A 231 -1.95 14.76 2.46
N THR A 232 -1.07 13.98 1.84
CA THR A 232 -1.42 12.66 1.29
C THR A 232 -2.14 11.75 2.30
N THR A 233 -1.73 11.76 3.57
CA THR A 233 -2.35 10.93 4.63
C THR A 233 -3.78 11.35 4.98
N SER A 234 -4.19 12.59 4.70
CA SER A 234 -5.58 13.04 4.90
C SER A 234 -6.50 12.58 3.77
N LEU A 235 -5.94 12.26 2.60
CA LEU A 235 -6.67 11.83 1.40
C LEU A 235 -6.58 10.32 1.15
N ALA A 236 -5.57 9.63 1.68
CA ALA A 236 -5.44 8.18 1.62
C ALA A 236 -6.47 7.48 2.52
N LYS A 237 -6.66 6.16 2.32
CA LYS A 237 -7.50 5.33 3.21
C LYS A 237 -7.11 5.58 4.68
N PRO A 238 -8.07 5.81 5.59
CA PRO A 238 -9.51 5.56 5.47
C PRO A 238 -10.36 6.73 4.93
N SER A 239 -9.76 7.78 4.36
CA SER A 239 -10.49 8.88 3.73
C SER A 239 -11.41 8.39 2.59
N PRO A 240 -12.60 8.97 2.39
CA PRO A 240 -13.52 8.57 1.31
C PRO A 240 -13.04 8.96 -0.09
N VAL A 241 -12.03 9.83 -0.23
CA VAL A 241 -11.55 10.33 -1.52
C VAL A 241 -11.10 9.19 -2.43
N HIS A 242 -10.36 8.23 -1.88
CA HIS A 242 -9.86 7.07 -2.63
C HIS A 242 -11.01 6.22 -3.20
N ALA A 243 -12.04 5.97 -2.39
CA ALA A 243 -13.23 5.21 -2.79
C ALA A 243 -14.11 5.96 -3.80
N LEU A 244 -14.27 7.27 -3.64
CA LEU A 244 -14.99 8.13 -4.59
C LEU A 244 -14.30 8.12 -5.95
N ALA A 245 -12.99 8.32 -5.98
CA ALA A 245 -12.20 8.28 -7.20
C ALA A 245 -12.26 6.91 -7.88
N ALA A 246 -12.15 5.83 -7.10
CA ALA A 246 -12.31 4.48 -7.60
C ALA A 246 -13.70 4.25 -8.23
N SER A 247 -14.76 4.74 -7.59
CA SER A 247 -16.13 4.65 -8.12
C SER A 247 -16.28 5.40 -9.44
N HIS A 248 -15.68 6.58 -9.58
CA HIS A 248 -15.61 7.30 -10.86
C HIS A 248 -14.86 6.52 -11.95
N MET A 249 -13.69 5.97 -11.61
CA MET A 249 -12.86 5.20 -12.53
C MET A 249 -13.50 3.89 -13.00
N SER A 250 -14.40 3.31 -12.21
CA SER A 250 -15.01 1.99 -12.48
C SER A 250 -15.77 1.89 -13.81
N PHE A 251 -16.18 3.03 -14.38
CA PHE A 251 -16.86 3.13 -15.68
C PHE A 251 -16.01 3.81 -16.76
N GLY A 252 -14.68 3.75 -16.63
CA GLY A 252 -13.74 4.22 -17.67
C GLY A 252 -13.64 5.74 -17.79
N ARG A 253 -13.95 6.48 -16.71
CA ARG A 253 -13.69 7.92 -16.65
C ARG A 253 -12.19 8.19 -16.64
N ASP A 254 -11.81 9.41 -17.02
CA ASP A 254 -10.43 9.88 -16.93
C ASP A 254 -9.95 9.94 -15.47
N MET A 255 -8.66 9.61 -15.24
CA MET A 255 -8.08 9.50 -13.91
C MET A 255 -8.03 10.83 -13.16
N ASP A 256 -7.40 11.84 -13.76
CA ASP A 256 -7.18 13.13 -13.10
C ASP A 256 -8.51 13.80 -12.80
N THR A 257 -9.44 13.73 -13.76
CA THR A 257 -10.81 14.19 -13.59
C THR A 257 -11.51 13.45 -12.43
N SER A 258 -11.40 12.13 -12.37
CA SER A 258 -12.01 11.31 -11.31
C SER A 258 -11.49 11.66 -9.91
N MET A 259 -10.19 11.95 -9.79
CA MET A 259 -9.55 12.35 -8.53
C MET A 259 -9.99 13.75 -8.08
N LEU A 260 -10.02 14.72 -8.99
CA LEU A 260 -10.47 16.07 -8.69
C LEU A 260 -11.96 16.12 -8.33
N ASP A 261 -12.78 15.34 -9.05
CA ASP A 261 -14.21 15.22 -8.78
C ASP A 261 -14.48 14.56 -7.42
N ALA A 262 -13.71 13.53 -7.05
CA ALA A 262 -13.78 12.91 -5.73
C ALA A 262 -13.49 13.92 -4.61
N TYR A 263 -12.45 14.74 -4.78
CA TYR A 263 -12.12 15.80 -3.83
C TYR A 263 -13.21 16.89 -3.77
N ALA A 264 -13.76 17.30 -4.91
CA ALA A 264 -14.86 18.25 -4.95
C ALA A 264 -16.13 17.70 -4.28
N ALA A 265 -16.44 16.42 -4.48
CA ALA A 265 -17.55 15.73 -3.84
C ALA A 265 -17.38 15.63 -2.31
N LEU A 266 -16.16 15.55 -1.80
CA LEU A 266 -15.91 15.65 -0.36
C LEU A 266 -16.21 17.07 0.18
N ASN A 267 -15.87 18.11 -0.59
CA ASN A 267 -15.85 19.51 -0.15
C ASN A 267 -17.12 20.34 -0.47
N GLY A 268 -18.27 19.71 -0.67
CA GLY A 268 -19.52 20.44 -0.98
C GLY A 268 -19.76 20.71 -2.48
N GLY A 269 -18.80 20.43 -3.37
CA GLY A 269 -18.92 20.56 -4.83
C GLY A 269 -19.47 19.32 -5.53
N GLY A 270 -19.60 19.38 -6.86
CA GLY A 270 -19.68 18.19 -7.74
C GLY A 270 -20.97 17.36 -7.73
N ALA A 271 -22.12 17.87 -7.27
CA ALA A 271 -23.35 17.08 -7.15
C ALA A 271 -23.78 16.41 -8.47
N ASP A 272 -23.69 17.13 -9.60
CA ASP A 272 -24.03 16.59 -10.92
C ASP A 272 -23.10 15.45 -11.35
N VAL A 273 -21.89 15.42 -10.79
CA VAL A 273 -20.81 14.50 -11.17
C VAL A 273 -20.92 13.16 -10.47
N ILE A 274 -21.56 13.12 -9.29
CA ILE A 274 -21.79 11.89 -8.50
C ILE A 274 -23.21 11.33 -8.67
N GLY A 275 -24.15 12.10 -9.26
CA GLY A 275 -25.54 11.68 -9.42
C GLY A 275 -25.75 10.38 -10.21
N TYR A 276 -24.80 10.01 -11.08
CA TYR A 276 -24.87 8.75 -11.83
C TYR A 276 -24.75 7.49 -10.95
N LEU A 277 -24.33 7.65 -9.68
CA LEU A 277 -24.21 6.60 -8.69
C LEU A 277 -25.54 6.31 -7.97
N GLU A 278 -26.58 7.12 -8.17
CA GLU A 278 -27.88 6.92 -7.51
C GLU A 278 -28.42 5.49 -7.73
N GLY A 279 -28.76 4.85 -6.63
CA GLY A 279 -29.26 3.48 -6.59
C GLY A 279 -28.21 2.42 -6.93
N SER A 280 -26.92 2.74 -7.01
CA SER A 280 -25.87 1.76 -7.32
C SER A 280 -25.61 0.81 -6.16
N GLU A 281 -25.23 -0.41 -6.50
CA GLU A 281 -24.74 -1.43 -5.58
C GLU A 281 -23.21 -1.49 -5.66
N ILE A 282 -22.53 -1.27 -4.53
CA ILE A 282 -21.07 -1.18 -4.45
C ILE A 282 -20.55 -2.31 -3.58
N TRP A 283 -19.71 -3.17 -4.13
CA TRP A 283 -19.07 -4.26 -3.41
C TRP A 283 -17.59 -3.93 -3.22
N VAL A 284 -17.15 -3.86 -1.96
CA VAL A 284 -15.74 -3.63 -1.62
C VAL A 284 -15.13 -4.91 -1.06
N PHE A 285 -14.00 -5.33 -1.62
CA PHE A 285 -13.22 -6.49 -1.19
C PHE A 285 -11.93 -6.00 -0.56
N GLU A 286 -11.75 -6.31 0.72
CA GLU A 286 -10.64 -5.80 1.53
C GLU A 286 -10.12 -6.85 2.50
N ASP A 287 -8.82 -6.83 2.78
CA ASP A 287 -8.19 -7.62 3.82
C ASP A 287 -7.85 -6.78 5.06
N THR A 288 -7.92 -5.44 5.00
CA THR A 288 -7.79 -4.53 6.14
C THR A 288 -9.07 -3.73 6.45
N PRO A 289 -9.16 -3.10 7.63
CA PRO A 289 -10.27 -2.19 7.93
C PRO A 289 -10.27 -0.90 7.10
N ALA A 290 -9.11 -0.42 6.65
CA ALA A 290 -8.97 0.95 6.13
C ALA A 290 -9.78 1.17 4.84
N GLY A 291 -9.79 0.22 3.91
CA GLY A 291 -10.60 0.33 2.70
C GLY A 291 -12.10 0.18 2.96
N LEU A 292 -12.49 -0.69 3.90
CA LEU A 292 -13.89 -0.86 4.31
C LEU A 292 -14.47 0.42 4.96
N ILE A 293 -13.64 1.11 5.75
CA ILE A 293 -14.00 2.39 6.34
C ILE A 293 -14.10 3.44 5.23
N SER A 294 -13.12 3.53 4.33
CA SER A 294 -13.12 4.47 3.20
C SER A 294 -14.41 4.41 2.36
N VAL A 295 -14.85 3.21 1.98
CA VAL A 295 -16.11 3.03 1.23
C VAL A 295 -17.35 3.34 2.08
N GLY A 296 -17.31 3.04 3.38
CA GLY A 296 -18.39 3.43 4.30
C GLY A 296 -18.50 4.95 4.52
N GLU A 297 -17.37 5.67 4.59
CA GLU A 297 -17.37 7.13 4.64
C GLU A 297 -17.84 7.73 3.30
N MET A 298 -17.49 7.10 2.17
CA MET A 298 -18.01 7.50 0.86
C MET A 298 -19.54 7.39 0.82
N GLU A 299 -20.13 6.30 1.31
CA GLU A 299 -21.59 6.15 1.40
C GLU A 299 -22.23 7.30 2.20
N LYS A 300 -21.63 7.71 3.32
CA LYS A 300 -22.10 8.85 4.12
C LYS A 300 -22.00 10.17 3.36
N VAL A 301 -20.89 10.39 2.63
CA VAL A 301 -20.72 11.57 1.78
C VAL A 301 -21.81 11.62 0.72
N LEU A 302 -22.04 10.52 -0.02
CA LEU A 302 -23.08 10.43 -1.05
C LEU A 302 -24.47 10.65 -0.45
N TYR A 303 -24.79 10.01 0.68
CA TYR A 303 -26.07 10.17 1.37
C TYR A 303 -26.32 11.62 1.80
N GLY A 304 -25.28 12.29 2.34
CA GLY A 304 -25.32 13.72 2.67
C GLY A 304 -25.58 14.63 1.47
N ARG A 305 -25.37 14.14 0.24
CA ARG A 305 -25.71 14.82 -1.03
C ARG A 305 -27.03 14.37 -1.64
N GLY A 306 -27.81 13.55 -0.93
CA GLY A 306 -29.07 13.02 -1.43
C GLY A 306 -28.91 11.89 -2.45
N ILE A 307 -27.73 11.25 -2.49
CA ILE A 307 -27.46 10.09 -3.35
C ILE A 307 -27.43 8.82 -2.49
N SER A 308 -28.34 7.90 -2.75
CA SER A 308 -28.41 6.61 -2.06
C SER A 308 -27.65 5.56 -2.84
N VAL A 309 -26.71 4.90 -2.18
CA VAL A 309 -26.04 3.69 -2.69
C VAL A 309 -26.24 2.55 -1.69
N HIS A 310 -26.01 1.32 -2.13
CA HIS A 310 -25.98 0.16 -1.26
C HIS A 310 -24.57 -0.42 -1.20
N VAL A 311 -23.90 -0.31 -0.04
CA VAL A 311 -22.54 -0.83 0.14
C VAL A 311 -22.55 -2.24 0.75
N ASN A 312 -21.99 -3.19 0.00
CA ASN A 312 -21.67 -4.54 0.42
C ASN A 312 -20.19 -4.63 0.81
N LYS A 313 -19.90 -4.80 2.09
CA LYS A 313 -18.53 -4.94 2.61
C LYS A 313 -18.12 -6.41 2.66
N ILE A 314 -17.07 -6.76 1.93
CA ILE A 314 -16.51 -8.11 1.86
C ILE A 314 -15.10 -8.11 2.47
N GLY A 315 -14.91 -8.91 3.51
CA GLY A 315 -13.62 -9.10 4.16
C GLY A 315 -12.95 -10.38 3.70
N ILE A 316 -11.71 -10.30 3.22
CA ILE A 316 -10.89 -11.48 2.86
C ILE A 316 -9.92 -11.78 4.00
N ALA A 317 -10.15 -12.88 4.71
CA ALA A 317 -9.32 -13.27 5.85
C ALA A 317 -9.21 -14.79 5.99
N ARG A 318 -7.99 -15.28 6.14
CA ARG A 318 -7.69 -16.71 6.40
C ARG A 318 -7.53 -17.04 7.88
N THR A 319 -7.51 -16.04 8.75
CA THR A 319 -7.38 -16.22 10.19
C THR A 319 -8.58 -15.61 10.91
N PRO A 320 -9.09 -16.26 11.98
CA PRO A 320 -10.22 -15.74 12.73
C PRO A 320 -9.97 -14.32 13.26
N HIS A 321 -8.77 -14.07 13.80
CA HIS A 321 -8.41 -12.78 14.37
C HIS A 321 -8.46 -11.63 13.36
N LYS A 322 -7.98 -11.84 12.12
CA LYS A 322 -8.09 -10.85 11.05
C LYS A 322 -9.55 -10.67 10.62
N GLY A 323 -10.31 -11.76 10.55
CA GLY A 323 -11.74 -11.75 10.25
C GLY A 323 -12.56 -10.91 11.25
N GLU A 324 -12.27 -11.00 12.55
CA GLU A 324 -12.95 -10.23 13.60
C GLU A 324 -12.83 -8.72 13.39
N TYR A 325 -11.66 -8.21 13.00
CA TYR A 325 -11.46 -6.79 12.72
C TYR A 325 -12.29 -6.29 11.53
N LEU A 326 -12.42 -7.12 10.49
CA LEU A 326 -13.22 -6.80 9.31
C LEU A 326 -14.72 -6.89 9.61
N GLN A 327 -15.15 -7.90 10.38
CA GLN A 327 -16.53 -8.02 10.85
C GLN A 327 -16.97 -6.84 11.70
N ALA A 328 -16.07 -6.31 12.54
CA ALA A 328 -16.32 -5.11 13.32
C ALA A 328 -16.62 -3.88 12.44
N GLN A 329 -16.19 -3.86 11.17
CA GLN A 329 -16.54 -2.82 10.19
C GLN A 329 -17.80 -3.15 9.37
N GLY A 330 -18.50 -4.23 9.70
CA GLY A 330 -19.73 -4.69 9.05
C GLY A 330 -19.50 -5.61 7.85
N ALA A 331 -18.29 -6.17 7.68
CA ALA A 331 -18.00 -7.03 6.52
C ALA A 331 -18.46 -8.48 6.70
N ARG A 332 -18.92 -9.07 5.59
CA ARG A 332 -19.08 -10.53 5.45
C ARG A 332 -17.72 -11.13 5.10
N ILE A 333 -17.31 -12.18 5.82
CA ILE A 333 -15.95 -12.74 5.71
C ILE A 333 -15.90 -13.96 4.80
N PHE A 334 -14.86 -14.00 3.97
CA PHE A 334 -14.50 -15.11 3.10
C PHE A 334 -13.01 -15.43 3.23
N GLU A 335 -12.65 -16.70 3.01
CA GLU A 335 -11.25 -17.12 3.05
C GLU A 335 -10.43 -16.70 1.81
N GLY A 336 -11.12 -16.32 0.73
CA GLY A 336 -10.51 -15.92 -0.53
C GLY A 336 -11.49 -15.17 -1.44
N VAL A 337 -10.94 -14.35 -2.34
CA VAL A 337 -11.72 -13.51 -3.26
C VAL A 337 -12.59 -14.33 -4.21
N ASP A 338 -12.12 -15.50 -4.63
CA ASP A 338 -12.86 -16.41 -5.51
C ASP A 338 -14.22 -16.80 -4.92
N LEU A 339 -14.24 -17.23 -3.65
CA LEU A 339 -15.46 -17.62 -2.93
C LEU A 339 -16.41 -16.44 -2.73
N ALA A 340 -15.86 -15.24 -2.53
CA ALA A 340 -16.67 -14.05 -2.35
C ALA A 340 -17.33 -13.60 -3.65
N LEU A 341 -16.65 -13.78 -4.78
CA LEU A 341 -17.17 -13.41 -6.09
C LEU A 341 -18.24 -14.38 -6.61
N ASP A 342 -18.21 -15.65 -6.20
CA ASP A 342 -19.28 -16.62 -6.49
C ASP A 342 -20.66 -16.20 -5.97
N GLU A 343 -20.72 -15.27 -5.02
CA GLU A 343 -21.99 -14.73 -4.50
C GLU A 343 -22.59 -13.63 -5.40
N ILE A 344 -21.83 -13.15 -6.40
CA ILE A 344 -22.21 -12.04 -7.27
C ILE A 344 -22.65 -12.51 -8.66
N PHE A 345 -22.06 -13.57 -9.20
CA PHE A 345 -22.32 -14.06 -10.56
C PHE A 345 -22.71 -15.53 -10.67
#